data_AF-A0A316F3J8-F1
#
_entry.id   AF-A0A316F3J8-F1
#
_cell.length_a   1.000
_cell.length_b   1.000
_cell.length_c   1.000
_cell.angle_alpha   90.00
_cell.angle_beta   90.00
_cell.angle_gamma   90.00
#
_symmetry.space_group_name_H-M   'P 1'
#
loop_
_entity.id
_entity.type
_entity.pdbx_description
1 polymer ?
#
loop_
_entity_poly.entity_id
_entity_poly.type
_entity_poly.pdbx_seq_one_letter_code
_entity_poly.pdbx_strand_id
1 'polypeptide(L)'
;MHLLKTIHRSLPVLAGMLAAQALAVAPDPGLADTSGCTAMLDIVQESLRSEIEVVCNDPNKPGCDQKNGQIRVILDIIDHRRQRGADECDTIAQVNRLLRTLPPRG
;
A
#
# COMPACT_ATOMS: atom_id res chain seq x y z
N MET A 1 2.62 37.28 65.19
CA MET A 1 3.92 37.93 64.90
C MET A 1 5.01 36.88 65.03
N HIS A 2 6.15 37.06 64.34
CA HIS A 2 7.29 36.16 64.09
C HIS A 2 7.18 35.32 62.81
N LEU A 3 8.19 35.25 61.94
CA LEU A 3 9.28 36.17 61.58
C LEU A 3 9.81 35.59 60.25
N LEU A 4 9.96 36.43 59.23
CA LEU A 4 10.63 36.05 57.98
C LEU A 4 12.06 35.56 58.27
N LYS A 5 12.47 34.43 57.65
CA LYS A 5 13.88 34.18 57.37
C LYS A 5 14.06 33.29 56.13
N THR A 6 14.38 33.98 55.03
CA THR A 6 15.46 33.71 54.06
C THR A 6 15.82 32.24 53.75
N ILE A 7 15.84 31.86 52.47
CA ILE A 7 17.00 31.24 51.79
C ILE A 7 16.83 31.34 50.27
N HIS A 8 17.93 31.72 49.64
CA HIS A 8 18.18 31.92 48.22
C HIS A 8 18.37 30.60 47.46
N ARG A 9 18.12 30.69 46.14
CA ARG A 9 18.74 29.94 45.04
C ARG A 9 18.54 28.44 45.00
N SER A 10 17.83 27.98 43.97
CA SER A 10 18.45 27.37 42.78
C SER A 10 17.38 27.10 41.71
N LEU A 11 17.65 27.55 40.48
CA LEU A 11 16.93 27.15 39.26
C LEU A 11 17.42 25.75 38.85
N PRO A 12 16.51 24.83 38.51
CA PRO A 12 16.75 23.85 37.49
C PRO A 12 15.98 24.26 36.23
N VAL A 13 16.74 24.62 35.20
CA VAL A 13 16.30 24.57 33.81
C VAL A 13 15.88 23.12 33.54
N LEU A 14 14.60 22.88 33.25
CA LEU A 14 14.17 21.59 32.72
C LEU A 14 13.10 21.76 31.65
N ALA A 15 13.53 21.35 30.45
CA ALA A 15 12.76 20.72 29.39
C ALA A 15 11.60 21.54 28.83
N GLY A 16 11.88 22.20 27.70
CA GLY A 16 10.85 22.53 26.72
C GLY A 16 10.10 21.25 26.35
N MET A 17 8.84 21.17 26.77
CA MET A 17 7.90 20.22 26.22
C MET A 17 7.64 20.63 24.77
N LEU A 18 8.35 19.99 23.82
CA LEU A 18 7.85 19.89 22.46
C LEU A 18 6.54 19.10 22.55
N ALA A 19 5.41 19.81 22.54
CA ALA A 19 4.13 19.23 22.22
C ALA A 19 4.19 18.80 20.74
N ALA A 20 4.63 17.57 20.50
CA ALA A 20 4.38 16.89 19.24
C ALA A 20 2.85 16.75 19.12
N GLN A 21 2.23 17.64 18.36
CA GLN A 21 0.84 17.48 17.97
C GLN A 21 0.78 16.29 17.00
N ALA A 22 0.66 15.10 17.56
CA ALA A 22 0.22 13.94 16.81
C ALA A 22 -1.22 14.22 16.40
N LEU A 23 -1.40 14.67 15.15
CA LEU A 23 -2.70 14.65 14.49
C LEU A 23 -3.10 13.18 14.39
N ALA A 24 -3.84 12.70 15.40
CA ALA A 24 -4.61 11.48 15.29
C ALA A 24 -5.71 11.77 14.27
N VAL A 25 -5.41 11.48 12.99
CA VAL A 25 -6.43 11.37 11.95
C VAL A 25 -7.29 10.19 12.37
N ALA A 26 -8.44 10.48 12.99
CA ALA A 26 -9.48 9.49 13.17
C ALA A 26 -9.87 8.99 11.77
N PRO A 27 -9.85 7.66 11.51
CA PRO A 27 -10.32 7.15 10.23
C PRO A 27 -11.77 7.58 10.06
N ASP A 28 -12.06 8.24 8.95
CA ASP A 28 -13.40 8.67 8.59
C ASP A 28 -14.29 7.43 8.43
N PRO A 29 -15.38 7.28 9.23
CA PRO A 29 -16.26 6.12 9.18
C PRO A 29 -17.04 6.02 7.86
N GLY A 30 -16.93 7.01 6.96
CA GLY A 30 -17.39 6.93 5.58
C GLY A 30 -16.53 6.05 4.66
N LEU A 31 -15.32 5.64 5.07
CA LEU A 31 -14.51 4.62 4.38
C LEU A 31 -14.91 3.20 4.83
N ALA A 32 -16.19 2.87 4.77
CA ALA A 32 -16.63 1.48 4.88
C ALA A 32 -16.13 0.65 3.67
N ASP A 33 -14.89 0.20 3.77
CA ASP A 33 -14.32 -1.11 3.40
C ASP A 33 -14.39 -1.67 1.97
N THR A 34 -14.82 -0.92 0.96
CA THR A 34 -14.63 -1.32 -0.47
C THR A 34 -13.73 -0.36 -1.27
N SER A 35 -13.46 0.85 -0.75
CA SER A 35 -12.67 1.86 -1.46
C SER A 35 -11.18 1.50 -1.55
N GLY A 36 -10.59 0.93 -0.50
CA GLY A 36 -9.18 0.57 -0.47
C GLY A 36 -8.81 -0.57 -1.41
N CYS A 37 -9.63 -1.63 -1.44
CA CYS A 37 -9.43 -2.76 -2.33
C CYS A 37 -9.75 -2.40 -3.78
N THR A 38 -10.77 -1.57 -4.04
CA THR A 38 -11.01 -1.06 -5.40
C THR A 38 -9.81 -0.27 -5.92
N ALA A 39 -9.31 0.70 -5.14
CA ALA A 39 -8.17 1.51 -5.53
C ALA A 39 -6.89 0.66 -5.75
N MET A 40 -6.64 -0.30 -4.88
CA MET A 40 -5.50 -1.21 -5.02
C MET A 40 -5.64 -2.10 -6.27
N LEU A 41 -6.85 -2.58 -6.57
CA LEU A 41 -7.10 -3.40 -7.77
C LEU A 41 -6.86 -2.59 -9.04
N ASP A 42 -7.28 -1.32 -9.07
CA ASP A 42 -7.02 -0.41 -10.20
C ASP A 42 -5.50 -0.18 -10.38
N ILE A 43 -4.75 0.06 -9.30
CA ILE A 43 -3.28 0.23 -9.34
C ILE A 43 -2.60 -1.04 -9.88
N VAL A 44 -3.01 -2.21 -9.39
CA VAL A 44 -2.46 -3.49 -9.84
C VAL A 44 -2.76 -3.71 -11.31
N GLN A 45 -3.99 -3.43 -11.75
CA GLN A 45 -4.40 -3.60 -13.14
C GLN A 45 -3.59 -2.68 -14.07
N GLU A 46 -3.38 -1.43 -13.69
CA GLU A 46 -2.54 -0.49 -14.45
C GLU A 46 -1.08 -0.96 -14.50
N SER A 47 -0.52 -1.34 -13.36
CA SER A 47 0.86 -1.83 -13.28
C SER A 47 1.10 -3.05 -14.16
N LEU A 48 0.14 -3.97 -14.22
CA LEU A 48 0.21 -5.16 -15.06
C LEU A 48 0.08 -4.84 -16.55
N ARG A 49 -0.71 -3.83 -16.92
CA ARG A 49 -0.78 -3.35 -18.31
C ARG A 49 0.55 -2.74 -18.75
N SER A 50 1.14 -1.87 -17.93
CA SER A 50 2.44 -1.28 -18.24
C SER A 50 3.55 -2.34 -18.37
N GLU A 51 3.50 -3.41 -17.57
CA GLU A 51 4.51 -4.48 -17.63
C GLU A 51 4.48 -5.26 -18.96
N ILE A 52 3.33 -5.41 -19.60
CA ILE A 52 3.20 -6.13 -20.89
C ILE A 52 3.43 -5.25 -22.12
N GLU A 53 3.45 -3.93 -21.97
CA GLU A 53 3.85 -3.00 -23.03
C GLU A 53 5.36 -3.06 -23.31
N VAL A 54 6.14 -3.58 -22.37
CA VAL A 54 7.58 -3.80 -22.55
C VAL A 54 7.81 -4.92 -23.57
N VAL A 55 8.40 -4.57 -24.72
CA VAL A 55 8.72 -5.53 -25.79
C VAL A 55 9.82 -6.49 -25.35
N CYS A 56 9.55 -7.79 -25.48
CA CYS A 56 10.52 -8.86 -25.22
C CYS A 56 11.56 -8.96 -26.35
N ASN A 57 12.49 -8.00 -26.39
CA ASN A 57 13.51 -7.90 -27.44
C ASN A 57 14.78 -8.73 -27.15
N ASP A 58 14.90 -9.29 -25.94
CA ASP A 58 16.09 -10.05 -25.55
C ASP A 58 15.88 -11.55 -25.81
N PRO A 59 16.52 -12.13 -26.84
CA PRO A 59 16.42 -13.56 -27.14
C PRO A 59 17.00 -14.44 -26.01
N ASN A 60 17.78 -13.87 -25.10
CA ASN A 60 18.30 -14.58 -23.92
C ASN A 60 17.35 -14.55 -22.72
N LYS A 61 16.17 -13.92 -22.85
CA LYS A 61 15.12 -13.89 -21.81
C LYS A 61 13.86 -14.63 -22.29
N PRO A 62 13.93 -15.97 -22.49
CA PRO A 62 12.77 -16.76 -22.91
C PRO A 62 11.61 -16.70 -21.91
N GLY A 63 11.88 -16.26 -20.66
CA GLY A 63 10.86 -16.04 -19.64
C GLY A 63 10.00 -14.79 -19.86
N CYS A 64 10.38 -13.85 -20.75
CA CYS A 64 9.64 -12.60 -20.95
C CYS A 64 8.26 -12.83 -21.58
N ASP A 65 8.19 -13.58 -22.68
CA ASP A 65 6.91 -13.87 -23.35
C ASP A 65 6.00 -14.74 -22.47
N GLN A 66 6.59 -15.71 -21.75
CA GLN A 66 5.86 -16.54 -20.80
C GLN A 66 5.27 -15.70 -19.67
N LYS A 67 6.06 -14.78 -19.10
CA LYS A 67 5.61 -13.83 -18.07
C LYS A 67 4.47 -12.96 -18.61
N ASN A 68 4.63 -12.38 -19.79
CA ASN A 68 3.62 -11.51 -20.40
C ASN A 68 2.33 -12.29 -20.70
N GLY A 69 2.43 -13.55 -21.13
CA GLY A 69 1.30 -14.46 -21.26
C GLY A 69 0.54 -14.67 -19.94
N GLN A 70 1.26 -14.94 -18.85
CA GLN A 70 0.63 -15.11 -17.52
C GLN A 70 0.01 -13.80 -17.00
N ILE A 71 0.66 -12.65 -17.23
CA ILE A 71 0.10 -11.35 -16.84
C ILE A 71 -1.23 -11.07 -17.57
N ARG A 72 -1.32 -11.39 -18.87
CA ARG A 72 -2.59 -11.26 -19.62
C ARG A 72 -3.70 -12.12 -19.02
N VAL A 73 -3.39 -13.33 -18.57
CA VAL A 73 -4.36 -14.20 -17.88
C VAL A 73 -4.80 -13.59 -16.55
N ILE A 74 -3.89 -12.98 -15.77
CA ILE A 74 -4.25 -12.30 -14.52
C ILE A 74 -5.18 -11.11 -14.78
N LEU A 75 -4.90 -10.31 -15.82
CA LEU A 75 -5.76 -9.20 -16.23
C LEU A 75 -7.18 -9.68 -16.60
N ASP A 76 -7.30 -10.75 -17.37
CA ASP A 76 -8.59 -11.36 -17.74
C ASP A 76 -9.38 -11.84 -16.51
N ILE A 77 -8.70 -12.45 -15.53
CA ILE A 77 -9.31 -12.86 -14.26
C ILE A 77 -9.87 -11.64 -13.49
N ILE A 78 -9.12 -10.53 -13.45
CA ILE A 78 -9.57 -9.29 -12.80
C ILE A 78 -10.84 -8.79 -13.49
N ASP A 79 -10.82 -8.65 -14.82
CA ASP A 79 -11.95 -8.13 -15.59
C ASP A 79 -13.21 -9.01 -15.43
N HIS A 80 -13.05 -10.33 -15.52
CA HIS A 80 -14.15 -11.28 -15.35
C HIS A 80 -14.75 -11.24 -13.94
N ARG A 81 -13.92 -11.07 -12.91
CA ARG A 81 -14.39 -10.96 -11.52
C ARG A 81 -15.14 -9.66 -11.27
N ARG A 82 -14.66 -8.53 -11.81
CA ARG A 82 -15.35 -7.23 -11.72
C ARG A 82 -16.70 -7.26 -12.45
N GLN A 83 -16.76 -7.85 -13.65
CA GLN A 83 -18.01 -8.01 -14.39
C GLN A 83 -19.07 -8.81 -13.63
N ARG A 84 -18.64 -9.73 -12.76
CA ARG A 84 -19.51 -10.54 -11.91
C ARG A 84 -19.84 -9.89 -10.56
N GLY A 85 -19.34 -8.69 -10.29
CA GLY A 85 -19.51 -8.01 -8.99
C GLY A 85 -18.87 -8.80 -7.84
N ALA A 86 -17.76 -9.51 -8.10
CA ALA A 86 -17.05 -10.22 -7.05
C ALA A 86 -16.33 -9.25 -6.11
N ASP A 87 -16.24 -9.60 -4.83
CA ASP A 87 -15.56 -8.80 -3.81
C ASP A 87 -14.12 -8.44 -4.24
N GLU A 88 -13.79 -7.15 -4.16
CA GLU A 88 -12.52 -6.61 -4.63
C GLU A 88 -11.34 -7.06 -3.75
N CYS A 89 -11.55 -7.22 -2.43
CA CYS A 89 -10.50 -7.66 -1.52
C CYS A 89 -10.15 -9.14 -1.75
N ASP A 90 -11.16 -10.00 -1.95
CA ASP A 90 -10.98 -11.39 -2.36
C ASP A 90 -10.28 -11.49 -3.72
N THR A 91 -10.64 -10.60 -4.64
CA THR A 91 -10.01 -10.50 -5.96
C THR A 91 -8.53 -10.16 -5.82
N ILE A 92 -8.16 -9.17 -4.99
CA ILE A 92 -6.76 -8.84 -4.70
C ILE A 92 -6.03 -10.02 -4.07
N ALA A 93 -6.63 -10.71 -3.10
CA ALA A 93 -6.01 -11.86 -2.45
C ALA A 93 -5.72 -12.98 -3.47
N GLN A 94 -6.63 -13.22 -4.42
CA GLN A 94 -6.41 -14.14 -5.53
C GLN A 94 -5.28 -13.66 -6.45
N VAL A 95 -5.32 -12.40 -6.88
CA VAL A 95 -4.30 -11.82 -7.77
C VAL A 95 -2.92 -11.89 -7.12
N ASN A 96 -2.78 -11.56 -5.83
CA ASN A 96 -1.52 -11.66 -5.10
C ASN A 96 -0.93 -13.08 -5.16
N ARG A 97 -1.78 -14.12 -5.02
CA ARG A 97 -1.35 -15.52 -5.16
C ARG A 97 -0.83 -15.82 -6.58
N LEU A 98 -1.52 -15.33 -7.61
CA LEU A 98 -1.09 -15.52 -9.01
C LEU A 98 0.19 -14.75 -9.34
N LEU A 99 0.37 -13.55 -8.80
CA LEU A 99 1.58 -12.76 -8.98
C LEU A 99 2.82 -13.48 -8.41
N ARG A 100 2.67 -14.24 -7.32
CA ARG A 100 3.76 -15.05 -6.74
C ARG A 100 4.15 -16.26 -7.58
N THR A 101 3.31 -16.67 -8.53
CA THR A 101 3.62 -17.78 -9.45
C THR A 101 4.23 -17.30 -10.76
N LEU A 102 4.32 -15.99 -10.96
CA LEU A 102 4.99 -15.44 -12.15
C LEU A 102 6.46 -15.87 -12.16
N PRO A 103 7.01 -16.18 -13.35
CA PRO A 103 8.44 -16.44 -13.47
C PRO A 103 9.24 -15.19 -13.01
N PRO A 104 10.43 -15.40 -12.42
CA PRO A 104 11.25 -14.30 -11.93
C PRO A 104 11.61 -13.35 -13.09
N ARG A 105 11.91 -12.10 -12.73
CA ARG A 105 12.43 -11.13 -13.70
C ARG A 105 13.76 -11.68 -14.24
N GLY A 106 13.75 -12.11 -15.51
CA GLY A 106 14.94 -12.43 -16.28
C GLY A 106 15.73 -11.19 -16.64
#